data_AF-A0A2U2X0B1-F1
#
_entry.id   AF-A0A2U2X0B1-F1
#
_cell.length_a   1.000
_cell.length_b   1.000
_cell.length_c   1.000
_cell.angle_alpha   90.00
_cell.angle_beta   90.00
_cell.angle_gamma   90.00
#
_symmetry.space_group_name_H-M   'P 1'
#
loop_
_entity.id
_entity.type
_entity.pdbx_description
1 polymer ?
#
loop_
_entity_poly.entity_id
_entity_poly.type
_entity_poly.pdbx_seq_one_letter_code
_entity_poly.pdbx_strand_id
1 'polypeptide(L)'
;MRKLKFILAIACIALAGTTEAQSFKEKMQAKLDKANAKLEKAAQGKPKYKTYDFEDPSGISGTYFVNVPVIERENTIGFEFEKEKDGEIVNKLSVMMGGKSYGDRPNSMECVLKEKYQRKFDINYFYMVDKDIMALANNSDDFVFMEINPDVYAFTQNGKVVSVLAKDSSLFSDFDVETAQVLYGQNMAKINSAEAEKETAIWMKNELYAKNVDKIIFATEDWHLMKRGAGNKPPMVNGKGFATTLDMAGNMNYMAFFKVPPASKYPGQEVNYVYEMNGKSTNRVECKSRSAAWSKMVKRLETSDYKYRQHSPRALRTYNQYHSRYVQDYAFIQLLYLNKDNFKVGEKYNLTVKMYTNRDGENGDLIAEGTVSLVYSEQADLMFNGDPDKPEKKSLWTQFEEFLDK
;
A
#
# COMPACT_ATOMS: atom_id res chain seq x y z
N MET A 1 36.66 2.06 -17.42
CA MET A 1 35.67 0.96 -17.35
C MET A 1 34.27 1.36 -16.83
N ARG A 2 34.06 2.53 -16.19
CA ARG A 2 32.74 2.99 -15.71
C ARG A 2 31.75 3.44 -16.81
N LYS A 3 32.21 3.83 -18.00
CA LYS A 3 31.33 4.21 -19.14
C LYS A 3 30.68 3.02 -19.85
N LEU A 4 31.21 1.80 -19.70
CA LEU A 4 30.73 0.63 -20.46
C LEU A 4 29.45 0.00 -19.88
N LYS A 5 29.21 0.15 -18.57
CA LYS A 5 28.00 -0.37 -17.91
C LYS A 5 26.76 0.51 -18.13
N PHE A 6 26.95 1.79 -18.43
CA PHE A 6 25.87 2.75 -18.69
C PHE A 6 25.31 2.62 -20.12
N ILE A 7 26.15 2.22 -21.09
CA ILE A 7 25.72 1.97 -22.48
C ILE A 7 24.79 0.75 -22.57
N LEU A 8 24.97 -0.27 -21.72
CA LEU A 8 24.11 -1.46 -21.74
C LEU A 8 22.69 -1.20 -21.21
N ALA A 9 22.52 -0.29 -20.24
CA ALA A 9 21.21 0.04 -19.68
C ALA A 9 20.37 0.92 -20.62
N ILE A 10 21.02 1.79 -21.41
CA ILE A 10 20.37 2.64 -22.42
C ILE A 10 20.08 1.84 -23.70
N ALA A 11 20.90 0.85 -24.05
CA ALA A 11 20.65 -0.02 -25.21
C ALA A 11 19.35 -0.84 -25.10
N CYS A 12 18.87 -1.13 -23.89
CA CYS A 12 17.59 -1.82 -23.69
C CYS A 12 16.35 -0.94 -23.90
N ILE A 13 16.49 0.39 -23.93
CA ILE A 13 15.39 1.34 -24.19
C ILE A 13 15.36 1.77 -25.67
N ALA A 14 16.48 1.58 -26.39
CA ALA A 14 16.66 2.03 -27.78
C ALA A 14 16.33 0.97 -28.86
N LEU A 15 15.61 -0.11 -28.54
CA LEU A 15 15.20 -1.14 -29.51
C LEU A 15 13.82 -0.90 -30.15
N ALA A 16 13.26 0.31 -30.05
CA ALA A 16 12.16 0.75 -30.89
C ALA A 16 12.61 1.97 -31.70
N GLY A 17 13.21 1.72 -32.87
CA GLY A 17 13.70 2.75 -33.78
C GLY A 17 12.56 3.48 -34.49
N THR A 18 11.96 4.47 -33.83
CA THR A 18 11.07 5.43 -34.50
C THR A 18 11.62 6.85 -34.41
N THR A 19 11.41 7.61 -35.49
CA THR A 19 11.76 9.02 -35.68
C THR A 19 11.24 9.95 -34.58
N GLU A 20 10.24 9.52 -33.82
CA GLU A 20 9.65 10.26 -32.70
C GLU A 20 10.58 10.34 -31.48
N ALA A 21 11.35 9.28 -31.19
CA ALA A 21 12.30 9.22 -30.07
C ALA A 21 13.50 10.16 -30.26
N GLN A 22 13.91 10.36 -31.52
CA GLN A 22 14.99 11.28 -31.88
C GLN A 22 14.54 12.75 -31.76
N SER A 23 13.29 13.05 -32.16
CA SER A 23 12.70 14.39 -32.01
C SER A 23 12.46 14.79 -30.54
N PHE A 24 12.18 13.82 -29.67
CA PHE A 24 11.99 14.05 -28.24
C PHE A 24 13.32 14.42 -27.56
N LYS A 25 14.41 13.71 -27.91
CA LYS A 25 15.76 13.98 -27.41
C LYS A 25 16.26 15.38 -27.79
N GLU A 26 16.02 15.82 -29.03
CA GLU A 26 16.39 17.16 -29.49
C GLU A 26 15.55 18.27 -28.83
N LYS A 27 14.24 18.04 -28.65
CA LYS A 27 13.35 18.96 -27.92
C LYS A 27 13.69 19.06 -26.42
N MET A 28 14.18 17.97 -25.82
CA MET A 28 14.60 17.93 -24.43
C MET A 28 15.95 18.63 -24.24
N GLN A 29 16.91 18.43 -25.16
CA GLN A 29 18.19 19.13 -25.16
C GLN A 29 18.01 20.64 -25.34
N ALA A 30 17.13 21.07 -26.26
CA ALA A 30 16.83 22.49 -26.45
C ALA A 30 16.13 23.14 -25.24
N LYS A 31 15.37 22.36 -24.44
CA LYS A 31 14.79 22.82 -23.17
C LYS A 31 15.86 22.91 -22.06
N LEU A 32 16.79 21.95 -22.01
CA LEU A 32 17.96 21.95 -21.12
C LEU A 32 18.89 23.12 -21.40
N ASP A 33 19.21 23.39 -22.66
CA ASP A 33 20.08 24.51 -23.04
C ASP A 33 19.42 25.87 -22.73
N LYS A 34 18.10 25.97 -22.88
CA LYS A 34 17.32 27.15 -22.44
C LYS A 34 17.25 27.31 -20.92
N ALA A 35 17.22 26.21 -20.17
CA ALA A 35 17.22 26.22 -18.71
C ALA A 35 18.61 26.62 -18.18
N ASN A 36 19.67 26.07 -18.76
CA ASN A 36 21.06 26.37 -18.43
C ASN A 36 21.42 27.83 -18.78
N ALA A 37 21.00 28.33 -19.95
CA ALA A 37 21.17 29.75 -20.30
C ALA A 37 20.36 30.70 -19.41
N LYS A 38 19.24 30.24 -18.83
CA LYS A 38 18.47 31.00 -17.82
C LYS A 38 19.16 30.98 -16.46
N LEU A 39 19.79 29.86 -16.07
CA LEU A 39 20.54 29.72 -14.82
C LEU A 39 21.85 30.52 -14.87
N GLU A 40 22.58 30.51 -15.99
CA GLU A 40 23.78 31.34 -16.18
C GLU A 40 23.46 32.84 -16.20
N LYS A 41 22.32 33.25 -16.77
CA LYS A 41 21.84 34.64 -16.68
C LYS A 41 21.30 35.01 -15.30
N ALA A 42 20.75 34.06 -14.54
CA ALA A 42 20.31 34.26 -13.16
C ALA A 42 21.49 34.34 -12.17
N ALA A 43 22.67 33.83 -12.54
CA ALA A 43 23.89 33.93 -11.74
C ALA A 43 24.54 35.33 -11.74
N GLN A 44 24.12 36.24 -12.61
CA GLN A 44 24.55 37.64 -12.57
C GLN A 44 23.69 38.48 -11.63
N GLY A 45 23.87 38.29 -10.31
CA GLY A 45 23.43 39.27 -9.30
C GLY A 45 22.80 38.73 -8.00
N LYS A 46 23.63 38.13 -7.11
CA LYS A 46 23.39 37.75 -5.68
C LYS A 46 22.33 36.64 -5.41
N PRO A 47 22.47 35.78 -4.37
CA PRO A 47 23.34 35.83 -3.18
C PRO A 47 24.47 34.77 -3.17
N LYS A 48 25.48 34.95 -2.30
CA LYS A 48 26.52 33.94 -2.03
C LYS A 48 25.87 32.70 -1.41
N TYR A 49 26.06 31.53 -2.01
CA TYR A 49 25.78 30.24 -1.35
C TYR A 49 26.53 30.19 -0.02
N LYS A 50 25.91 29.61 1.01
CA LYS A 50 26.59 29.36 2.28
C LYS A 50 27.32 28.03 2.17
N THR A 51 28.63 28.07 2.35
CA THR A 51 29.47 26.87 2.38
C THR A 51 29.61 26.39 3.82
N TYR A 52 29.76 25.08 3.95
CA TYR A 52 29.91 24.34 5.19
C TYR A 52 31.06 23.37 5.00
N ASP A 53 32.16 23.62 5.71
CA ASP A 53 33.42 22.87 5.61
C ASP A 53 33.44 21.75 6.66
N PHE A 54 32.39 20.92 6.65
CA PHE A 54 32.32 19.74 7.52
C PHE A 54 32.90 18.54 6.78
N GLU A 55 33.79 17.81 7.46
CA GLU A 55 34.38 16.58 6.95
C GLU A 55 34.07 15.44 7.90
N ASP A 56 33.88 14.26 7.33
CA ASP A 56 33.78 13.02 8.09
C ASP A 56 34.30 11.84 7.24
N PRO A 57 34.77 10.75 7.86
CA PRO A 57 35.32 9.61 7.12
C PRO A 57 34.31 8.87 6.23
N SER A 58 33.00 9.00 6.48
CA SER A 58 31.95 8.37 5.66
C SER A 58 31.55 9.23 4.46
N GLY A 59 32.00 10.49 4.40
CA GLY A 59 31.72 11.39 3.29
C GLY A 59 30.28 11.91 3.27
N ILE A 60 29.56 11.86 4.38
CA ILE A 60 28.18 12.36 4.50
C ILE A 60 28.16 13.87 4.74
N SER A 61 29.11 14.37 5.54
CA SER A 61 29.30 15.76 5.88
C SER A 61 29.64 16.62 4.68
N GLY A 62 29.25 17.88 4.74
CA GLY A 62 29.60 18.91 3.76
C GLY A 62 28.42 19.78 3.35
N THR A 63 28.61 20.50 2.24
CA THR A 63 27.60 21.38 1.66
C THR A 63 26.76 20.65 0.63
N TYR A 64 25.44 20.72 0.77
CA TYR A 64 24.47 20.20 -0.20
C TYR A 64 23.70 21.35 -0.82
N PHE A 65 23.60 21.38 -2.14
CA PHE A 65 22.66 22.21 -2.86
C PHE A 65 21.25 21.64 -2.71
N VAL A 66 20.22 22.49 -2.79
CA VAL A 66 18.82 22.07 -2.85
C VAL A 66 18.17 22.47 -4.18
N ASN A 67 17.42 21.55 -4.79
CA ASN A 67 16.70 21.85 -6.04
C ASN A 67 15.41 22.66 -5.82
N VAL A 68 14.77 22.48 -4.66
CA VAL A 68 13.61 23.23 -4.18
C VAL A 68 13.95 23.77 -2.79
N PRO A 69 13.99 25.10 -2.59
CA PRO A 69 14.34 25.68 -1.29
C PRO A 69 13.40 25.20 -0.18
N VAL A 70 13.98 24.58 0.85
CA VAL A 70 13.25 24.12 2.05
C VAL A 70 12.93 25.30 2.98
N ILE A 71 13.82 26.30 3.01
CA ILE A 71 13.62 27.60 3.67
C ILE A 71 13.76 28.69 2.61
N GLU A 72 12.92 29.73 2.69
CA GLU A 72 12.97 30.86 1.77
C GLU A 72 14.39 31.42 1.65
N ARG A 73 14.88 31.51 0.40
CA ARG A 73 16.16 32.12 0.00
C ARG A 73 17.43 31.35 0.37
N GLU A 74 17.31 30.09 0.77
CA GLU A 74 18.46 29.24 1.11
C GLU A 74 18.57 28.08 0.12
N ASN A 75 19.59 28.17 -0.73
CA ASN A 75 19.85 27.21 -1.80
C ASN A 75 20.88 26.13 -1.40
N THR A 76 21.34 26.14 -0.15
CA THR A 76 22.32 25.20 0.40
C THR A 76 22.00 24.83 1.84
N ILE A 77 22.25 23.57 2.19
CA ILE A 77 22.12 23.00 3.53
C ILE A 77 23.48 22.38 3.91
N GLY A 78 23.87 22.52 5.17
CA GLY A 78 25.08 21.90 5.72
C GLY A 78 24.74 20.62 6.46
N PHE A 79 25.42 19.53 6.15
CA PHE A 79 25.36 18.28 6.90
C PHE A 79 26.63 18.13 7.71
N GLU A 80 26.51 17.91 9.02
CA GLU A 80 27.61 17.55 9.91
C GLU A 80 27.25 16.23 10.58
N PHE A 81 27.90 15.15 10.13
CA PHE A 81 27.65 13.79 10.61
C PHE A 81 28.72 13.35 11.61
N GLU A 82 28.27 13.02 12.82
CA GLU A 82 29.09 12.49 13.92
C GLU A 82 28.73 11.02 14.12
N LYS A 83 29.64 10.11 13.73
CA LYS A 83 29.43 8.67 13.90
C LYS A 83 29.66 8.22 15.35
N GLU A 84 30.72 8.70 15.97
CA GLU A 84 31.18 8.31 17.30
C GLU A 84 31.58 9.55 18.10
N LYS A 85 31.22 9.57 19.39
CA LYS A 85 31.57 10.62 20.34
C LYS A 85 31.95 9.98 21.66
N ASP A 86 33.10 10.37 22.21
CA ASP A 86 33.61 9.88 23.51
C ASP A 86 33.66 8.34 23.64
N GLY A 87 33.89 7.62 22.53
CA GLY A 87 33.91 6.16 22.48
C GLY A 87 32.55 5.49 22.31
N GLU A 88 31.47 6.27 22.19
CA GLU A 88 30.10 5.78 21.97
C GLU A 88 29.64 6.08 20.54
N ILE A 89 28.99 5.10 19.90
CA ILE A 89 28.38 5.30 18.58
C ILE A 89 27.12 6.15 18.74
N VAL A 90 27.15 7.39 18.23
CA VAL A 90 26.04 8.36 18.33
C VAL A 90 25.25 8.50 17.04
N ASN A 91 25.90 8.32 15.88
CA ASN A 91 25.25 8.30 14.56
C ASN A 91 24.30 9.49 14.31
N LYS A 92 24.77 10.68 14.70
CA LYS A 92 24.02 11.93 14.72
C LYS A 92 24.33 12.73 13.47
N LEU A 93 23.30 13.30 12.85
CA LEU A 93 23.41 14.26 11.76
C LEU A 93 22.84 15.61 12.20
N SER A 94 23.70 16.61 12.29
CA SER A 94 23.30 18.01 12.48
C SER A 94 23.06 18.64 11.10
N VAL A 95 21.81 19.03 10.84
CA VAL A 95 21.39 19.63 9.57
C VAL A 95 21.30 21.14 9.73
N MET A 96 22.29 21.86 9.23
CA MET A 96 22.37 23.31 9.28
C MET A 96 21.66 23.95 8.10
N MET A 97 20.60 24.70 8.38
CA MET A 97 19.90 25.46 7.36
C MET A 97 20.25 26.94 7.54
N GLY A 98 20.65 27.62 6.48
CA GLY A 98 20.91 29.06 6.55
C GLY A 98 19.62 29.85 6.82
N GLY A 99 19.74 31.11 7.21
CA GLY A 99 18.61 32.05 7.22
C GLY A 99 18.49 32.87 8.52
N LYS A 100 18.29 34.18 8.39
CA LYS A 100 17.94 35.09 9.51
C LYS A 100 16.47 34.99 9.94
N SER A 101 15.68 34.17 9.26
CA SER A 101 14.21 34.22 9.28
C SER A 101 13.58 33.67 10.56
N TYR A 102 14.33 32.97 11.42
CA TYR A 102 13.78 32.18 12.53
C TYR A 102 14.22 32.61 13.94
N GLY A 103 14.71 33.85 14.14
CA GLY A 103 15.10 34.35 15.47
C GLY A 103 16.16 33.49 16.17
N ASP A 104 16.30 33.60 17.50
CA ASP A 104 17.31 32.87 18.33
C ASP A 104 17.08 31.34 18.43
N ARG A 105 16.42 30.73 17.44
CA ARG A 105 16.18 29.27 17.40
C ARG A 105 17.42 28.54 16.88
N PRO A 106 17.66 27.27 17.28
CA PRO A 106 18.78 26.51 16.76
C PRO A 106 18.70 26.46 15.23
N ASN A 107 19.75 26.96 14.57
CA ASN A 107 19.90 26.96 13.10
C ASN A 107 20.22 25.54 12.55
N SER A 108 19.98 24.52 13.37
CA SER A 108 20.32 23.13 13.12
C SER A 108 19.18 22.23 13.57
N MET A 109 18.84 21.23 12.75
CA MET A 109 17.98 20.12 13.14
C MET A 109 18.83 18.90 13.44
N GLU A 110 18.51 18.17 14.49
CA GLU A 110 19.15 16.90 14.81
C GLU A 110 18.39 15.74 14.20
N CYS A 111 19.12 14.91 13.44
CA CYS A 111 18.65 13.66 12.90
C CYS A 111 19.54 12.51 13.38
N VAL A 112 19.02 11.29 13.36
CA VAL A 112 19.76 10.08 13.74
C VAL A 112 19.72 9.07 12.60
N LEU A 113 20.88 8.45 12.31
CA LEU A 113 20.98 7.39 11.32
C LEU A 113 20.28 6.13 11.82
N LYS A 114 19.38 5.59 11.01
CA LYS A 114 18.76 4.28 11.26
C LYS A 114 19.72 3.17 10.84
N GLU A 115 20.69 2.85 11.70
CA GLU A 115 21.76 1.85 11.46
C GLU A 115 21.28 0.53 10.84
N LYS A 116 20.10 0.06 11.27
CA LYS A 116 19.49 -1.16 10.74
C LYS A 116 19.37 -1.11 9.23
N TYR A 117 19.05 0.05 8.64
CA TYR A 117 18.86 0.22 7.21
C TYR A 117 20.19 0.30 6.47
N GLN A 118 21.16 1.04 7.02
CA GLN A 118 22.52 1.07 6.49
C GLN A 118 23.14 -0.34 6.45
N ARG A 119 23.16 -1.05 7.59
CA ARG A 119 23.78 -2.39 7.67
C ARG A 119 23.12 -3.44 6.77
N LYS A 120 21.81 -3.34 6.52
CA LYS A 120 21.05 -4.37 5.79
C LYS A 120 20.83 -4.08 4.33
N PHE A 121 20.70 -2.81 3.97
CA PHE A 121 20.30 -2.38 2.63
C PHE A 121 21.29 -1.40 2.01
N ASP A 122 22.33 -1.00 2.74
CA ASP A 122 23.29 0.02 2.32
C ASP A 122 22.60 1.37 2.02
N ILE A 123 21.64 1.74 2.88
CA ILE A 123 20.86 2.98 2.75
C ILE A 123 21.12 3.85 3.98
N ASN A 124 21.69 5.04 3.75
CA ASN A 124 21.74 6.08 4.76
C ASN A 124 20.35 6.71 4.90
N TYR A 125 19.69 6.44 6.03
CA TYR A 125 18.35 6.91 6.36
C TYR A 125 18.40 7.66 7.68
N PHE A 126 18.20 8.97 7.64
CA PHE A 126 18.20 9.85 8.79
C PHE A 126 16.78 10.29 9.09
N TYR A 127 16.36 10.14 10.34
CA TYR A 127 15.06 10.65 10.82
C TYR A 127 15.28 11.72 11.87
N MET A 128 14.45 12.75 11.85
CA MET A 128 14.53 13.85 12.81
C MET A 128 14.16 13.38 14.21
N VAL A 129 14.92 13.82 15.22
CA VAL A 129 14.66 13.51 16.65
C VAL A 129 14.20 14.72 17.45
N ASP A 130 14.41 15.93 16.95
CA ASP A 130 13.96 17.16 17.59
C ASP A 130 12.45 17.35 17.48
N LYS A 131 11.75 17.32 18.61
CA LYS A 131 10.29 17.48 18.70
C LYS A 131 9.84 18.91 19.01
N ASP A 132 10.76 19.79 19.42
CA ASP A 132 10.45 21.10 19.99
C ASP A 132 10.47 22.25 18.97
N ILE A 133 10.71 21.98 17.69
CA ILE A 133 10.69 23.00 16.63
C ILE A 133 9.23 23.36 16.31
N MET A 134 8.69 24.37 17.00
CA MET A 134 7.28 24.82 16.89
C MET A 134 6.79 25.16 15.47
N ALA A 135 7.67 25.51 14.53
CA ALA A 135 7.31 25.74 13.13
C ALA A 135 6.96 24.44 12.38
N LEU A 136 7.41 23.31 12.90
CA LEU A 136 7.12 21.95 12.44
C LEU A 136 6.10 21.26 13.36
N ALA A 137 5.87 21.76 14.59
CA ALA A 137 4.99 21.15 15.60
C ALA A 137 3.48 21.13 15.26
N ASN A 138 3.04 21.87 14.24
CA ASN A 138 1.66 21.78 13.74
C ASN A 138 1.45 20.63 12.74
N ASN A 139 2.51 19.91 12.39
CA ASN A 139 2.49 18.80 11.47
C ASN A 139 3.18 17.61 12.15
N SER A 140 2.41 16.56 12.43
CA SER A 140 2.89 15.30 12.99
C SER A 140 3.77 14.51 12.00
N ASP A 141 4.62 15.20 11.24
CA ASP A 141 5.14 14.72 9.98
C ASP A 141 6.53 14.11 10.14
N ASP A 142 6.69 12.87 9.69
CA ASP A 142 7.97 12.16 9.69
C ASP A 142 8.91 12.84 8.66
N PHE A 143 9.78 13.73 9.14
CA PHE A 143 10.86 14.31 8.34
C PHE A 143 12.04 13.35 8.22
N VAL A 144 12.45 13.10 6.97
CA VAL A 144 13.46 12.09 6.65
C VAL A 144 14.40 12.61 5.58
N PHE A 145 15.71 12.36 5.76
CA PHE A 145 16.70 12.43 4.70
C PHE A 145 17.12 11.00 4.34
N MET A 146 16.89 10.59 3.10
CA MET A 146 17.30 9.27 2.61
C MET A 146 18.24 9.43 1.43
N GLU A 147 19.39 8.78 1.49
CA GLU A 147 20.28 8.66 0.33
C GLU A 147 19.60 7.81 -0.76
N ILE A 148 19.41 8.40 -1.93
CA ILE A 148 18.79 7.77 -3.11
C ILE A 148 19.82 7.45 -4.20
N ASN A 149 20.98 8.10 -4.13
CA ASN A 149 22.18 7.87 -4.93
C ASN A 149 23.38 8.37 -4.10
N PRO A 150 24.61 7.85 -4.29
CA PRO A 150 25.81 8.46 -3.73
C PRO A 150 25.79 10.00 -3.75
N ASP A 151 25.91 10.61 -2.56
CA ASP A 151 25.91 12.06 -2.33
C ASP A 151 24.60 12.80 -2.73
N VAL A 152 23.51 12.07 -2.99
CA VAL A 152 22.18 12.61 -3.32
C VAL A 152 21.12 12.10 -2.33
N TYR A 153 20.47 13.04 -1.65
CA TYR A 153 19.46 12.74 -0.64
C TYR A 153 18.09 13.25 -1.07
N ALA A 154 17.07 12.43 -0.88
CA ALA A 154 15.68 12.87 -0.87
C ALA A 154 15.34 13.41 0.53
N PHE A 155 14.86 14.64 0.60
CA PHE A 155 14.22 15.18 1.79
C PHE A 155 12.72 14.97 1.69
N THR A 156 12.15 14.27 2.67
CA THR A 156 10.74 13.88 2.65
C THR A 156 10.01 14.35 3.90
N GLN A 157 8.72 14.57 3.73
CA GLN A 157 7.76 14.86 4.78
C GLN A 157 6.57 13.91 4.57
N ASN A 158 6.27 13.07 5.56
CA ASN A 158 5.23 12.02 5.44
C ASN A 158 5.43 11.08 4.23
N GLY A 159 6.69 10.77 3.91
CA GLY A 159 7.03 9.92 2.77
C GLY A 159 6.83 10.54 1.38
N LYS A 160 6.42 11.82 1.31
CA LYS A 160 6.44 12.61 0.08
C LYS A 160 7.75 13.37 -0.01
N VAL A 161 8.47 13.24 -1.13
CA VAL A 161 9.67 14.02 -1.41
C VAL A 161 9.29 15.48 -1.63
N VAL A 162 9.90 16.37 -0.86
CA VAL A 162 9.66 17.82 -0.94
C VAL A 162 10.87 18.57 -1.50
N SER A 163 12.07 17.99 -1.41
CA SER A 163 13.30 18.54 -2.00
C SER A 163 14.34 17.44 -2.24
N VAL A 164 15.29 17.72 -3.13
CA VAL A 164 16.47 16.88 -3.41
C VAL A 164 17.71 17.67 -3.05
N LEU A 165 18.60 17.02 -2.29
CA LEU A 165 19.86 17.55 -1.83
C LEU A 165 21.00 16.83 -2.58
N ALA A 166 21.98 17.57 -3.10
CA ALA A 166 23.16 16.97 -3.73
C ALA A 166 24.42 17.80 -3.46
N LYS A 167 25.57 17.14 -3.28
CA LYS A 167 26.87 17.83 -3.21
C LYS A 167 27.28 18.49 -4.54
N ASP A 168 26.81 17.93 -5.66
CA ASP A 168 26.97 18.49 -7.00
C ASP A 168 25.61 18.88 -7.58
N SER A 169 25.38 20.19 -7.75
CA SER A 169 24.12 20.71 -8.31
C SER A 169 23.82 20.27 -9.74
N SER A 170 24.83 19.80 -10.50
CA SER A 170 24.62 19.31 -11.87
C SER A 170 23.72 18.06 -11.91
N LEU A 171 23.70 17.30 -10.81
CA LEU A 171 22.90 16.09 -10.65
C LEU A 171 21.39 16.37 -10.65
N PHE A 172 20.93 17.60 -10.43
CA PHE A 172 19.49 17.92 -10.49
C PHE A 172 18.88 17.78 -11.89
N SER A 173 19.71 17.68 -12.93
CA SER A 173 19.24 17.31 -14.27
C SER A 173 18.75 15.85 -14.35
N ASP A 174 19.27 14.98 -13.50
CA ASP A 174 18.95 13.55 -13.44
C ASP A 174 18.07 13.19 -12.22
N PHE A 175 18.06 14.03 -11.18
CA PHE A 175 17.35 13.78 -9.91
C PHE A 175 16.42 14.94 -9.55
N ASP A 176 15.32 15.09 -10.30
CA ASP A 176 14.21 15.94 -9.90
C ASP A 176 13.37 15.29 -8.77
N VAL A 177 12.38 16.04 -8.26
CA VAL A 177 11.52 15.56 -7.16
C VAL A 177 10.75 14.30 -7.53
N GLU A 178 10.29 14.16 -8.79
CA GLU A 178 9.54 12.99 -9.24
C GLU A 178 10.44 11.75 -9.30
N THR A 179 11.63 11.89 -9.87
CA THR A 179 12.63 10.81 -9.94
C THR A 179 13.08 10.40 -8.54
N ALA A 180 13.35 11.38 -7.68
CA ALA A 180 13.68 11.15 -6.28
C ALA A 180 12.54 10.44 -5.53
N GLN A 181 11.27 10.76 -5.80
CA GLN A 181 10.12 10.08 -5.21
C GLN A 181 10.05 8.61 -5.61
N VAL A 182 10.35 8.28 -6.87
CA VAL A 182 10.43 6.89 -7.35
C VAL A 182 11.54 6.13 -6.63
N LEU A 183 12.74 6.69 -6.56
CA LEU A 183 13.89 6.05 -5.91
C LEU A 183 13.69 5.88 -4.40
N TYR A 184 13.13 6.89 -3.74
CA TYR A 184 12.70 6.81 -2.34
C TYR A 184 11.69 5.69 -2.14
N GLY A 185 10.68 5.59 -3.00
CA GLY A 185 9.67 4.53 -2.97
C GLY A 185 10.28 3.14 -3.15
N GLN A 186 11.24 2.97 -4.06
CA GLN A 186 11.96 1.71 -4.27
C GLN A 186 12.77 1.30 -3.04
N ASN A 187 13.49 2.23 -2.43
CA ASN A 187 14.28 1.97 -1.23
C ASN A 187 13.40 1.67 -0.02
N MET A 188 12.29 2.41 0.17
CA MET A 188 11.29 2.08 1.18
C MET A 188 10.63 0.72 0.94
N ALA A 189 10.35 0.34 -0.31
CA ALA A 189 9.79 -0.97 -0.62
C ALA A 189 10.73 -2.12 -0.22
N LYS A 190 12.05 -1.99 -0.46
CA LYS A 190 13.06 -2.95 0.00
C LYS A 190 13.07 -3.07 1.52
N ILE A 191 13.12 -1.94 2.22
CA ILE A 191 13.09 -1.87 3.69
C ILE A 191 11.82 -2.53 4.25
N ASN A 192 10.66 -2.13 3.73
CA ASN A 192 9.35 -2.61 4.18
C ASN A 192 9.18 -4.10 3.89
N SER A 193 9.73 -4.61 2.79
CA SER A 193 9.68 -6.03 2.45
C SER A 193 10.46 -6.89 3.46
N ALA A 194 11.67 -6.46 3.85
CA ALA A 194 12.45 -7.17 4.86
C ALA A 194 11.85 -7.09 6.28
N GLU A 195 11.19 -5.98 6.62
CA GLU A 195 10.41 -5.90 7.86
C GLU A 195 9.18 -6.81 7.79
N ALA A 196 8.50 -6.84 6.65
CA ALA A 196 7.39 -7.74 6.40
C ALA A 196 7.81 -9.21 6.46
N GLU A 197 9.03 -9.59 6.03
CA GLU A 197 9.57 -10.94 6.16
C GLU A 197 9.79 -11.36 7.62
N LYS A 198 10.39 -10.49 8.45
CA LYS A 198 10.58 -10.78 9.88
C LYS A 198 9.25 -10.98 10.59
N GLU A 199 8.31 -10.09 10.31
CA GLU A 199 6.97 -10.21 10.86
C GLU A 199 6.28 -11.48 10.32
N THR A 200 6.43 -11.80 9.04
CA THR A 200 5.94 -13.07 8.46
C THR A 200 6.51 -14.27 9.23
N ALA A 201 7.81 -14.29 9.55
CA ALA A 201 8.41 -15.35 10.35
C ALA A 201 7.79 -15.46 11.76
N ILE A 202 7.41 -14.35 12.39
CA ILE A 202 6.70 -14.35 13.68
C ILE A 202 5.29 -14.95 13.52
N TRP A 203 4.55 -14.54 12.49
CA TRP A 203 3.21 -15.05 12.22
C TRP A 203 3.22 -16.54 11.87
N MET A 204 4.21 -16.99 11.09
CA MET A 204 4.39 -18.39 10.70
C MET A 204 4.67 -19.34 11.88
N LYS A 205 5.04 -18.82 13.07
CA LYS A 205 5.13 -19.64 14.29
C LYS A 205 3.75 -20.10 14.78
N ASN A 206 2.68 -19.45 14.37
CA ASN A 206 1.34 -19.92 14.66
C ASN A 206 0.92 -20.97 13.63
N GLU A 207 0.76 -22.21 14.07
CA GLU A 207 0.43 -23.35 13.21
C GLU A 207 -0.85 -23.13 12.39
N LEU A 208 -1.87 -22.52 13.01
CA LEU A 208 -3.15 -22.28 12.35
C LEU A 208 -3.04 -21.24 11.24
N TYR A 209 -2.31 -20.14 11.48
CA TYR A 209 -1.98 -19.17 10.46
C TYR A 209 -1.14 -19.81 9.35
N ALA A 210 -0.04 -20.49 9.71
CA ALA A 210 0.89 -21.10 8.76
C ALA A 210 0.21 -22.09 7.82
N LYS A 211 -0.76 -22.87 8.32
CA LYS A 211 -1.56 -23.82 7.53
C LYS A 211 -2.51 -23.13 6.53
N ASN A 212 -2.88 -21.88 6.78
CA ASN A 212 -3.92 -21.18 6.06
C ASN A 212 -3.43 -19.96 5.28
N VAL A 213 -2.13 -19.68 5.24
CA VAL A 213 -1.56 -18.60 4.41
C VAL A 213 -2.06 -18.72 2.97
N ASP A 214 -2.50 -17.58 2.42
CA ASP A 214 -3.07 -17.41 1.08
C ASP A 214 -4.36 -18.22 0.85
N LYS A 215 -5.04 -18.61 1.94
CA LYS A 215 -6.36 -19.29 1.90
C LYS A 215 -7.49 -18.41 2.44
N ILE A 216 -8.69 -18.72 1.98
CA ILE A 216 -9.95 -18.27 2.56
C ILE A 216 -10.55 -19.41 3.37
N ILE A 217 -10.89 -19.14 4.63
CA ILE A 217 -11.51 -20.08 5.56
C ILE A 217 -12.88 -19.55 5.96
N PHE A 218 -13.79 -20.49 6.18
CA PHE A 218 -15.20 -20.25 6.38
C PHE A 218 -15.62 -20.65 7.79
N ALA A 219 -16.67 -20.03 8.28
CA ALA A 219 -17.32 -20.39 9.53
C ALA A 219 -18.79 -19.94 9.51
N THR A 220 -19.58 -20.52 10.40
CA THR A 220 -20.95 -20.07 10.64
C THR A 220 -20.95 -18.69 11.28
N GLU A 221 -20.06 -18.41 12.23
CA GLU A 221 -20.04 -17.16 12.98
C GLU A 221 -18.74 -16.38 12.81
N ASP A 222 -18.81 -15.05 12.88
CA ASP A 222 -17.65 -14.16 12.71
C ASP A 222 -16.56 -14.39 13.77
N TRP A 223 -16.97 -14.64 15.01
CA TRP A 223 -16.11 -14.85 16.17
C TRP A 223 -15.44 -16.24 16.18
N HIS A 224 -15.89 -17.16 15.32
CA HIS A 224 -15.16 -18.40 15.02
C HIS A 224 -13.94 -18.15 14.12
N LEU A 225 -13.91 -17.05 13.36
CA LEU A 225 -12.79 -16.74 12.47
C LEU A 225 -11.72 -15.92 13.19
N MET A 226 -12.14 -15.01 14.07
CA MET A 226 -11.24 -14.07 14.74
C MET A 226 -11.60 -13.88 16.21
N LYS A 227 -10.59 -13.80 17.08
CA LYS A 227 -10.74 -13.45 18.50
C LYS A 227 -11.21 -12.00 18.63
N ARG A 228 -12.31 -11.76 19.35
CA ARG A 228 -12.85 -10.40 19.61
C ARG A 228 -11.92 -9.59 20.51
N GLY A 229 -11.81 -8.28 20.25
CA GLY A 229 -11.10 -7.32 21.11
C GLY A 229 -9.57 -7.29 20.99
N ALA A 230 -8.97 -8.12 20.13
CA ALA A 230 -7.53 -8.06 19.87
C ALA A 230 -7.23 -6.97 18.82
N GLY A 231 -6.74 -5.81 19.26
CA GLY A 231 -6.07 -4.88 18.36
C GLY A 231 -4.72 -5.45 17.93
N ASN A 232 -4.48 -5.56 16.62
CA ASN A 232 -3.21 -5.71 15.88
C ASN A 232 -2.11 -6.67 16.39
N LYS A 233 -2.34 -7.49 17.42
CA LYS A 233 -1.33 -8.43 17.94
C LYS A 233 -1.53 -9.84 17.37
N PRO A 234 -0.49 -10.47 16.82
CA PRO A 234 -0.57 -11.83 16.28
C PRO A 234 -0.76 -12.89 17.39
N PRO A 235 -1.33 -14.07 17.07
CA PRO A 235 -2.30 -14.36 16.03
C PRO A 235 -3.73 -14.19 16.57
N MET A 236 -4.56 -13.46 15.82
CA MET A 236 -5.96 -13.16 16.17
C MET A 236 -6.93 -14.27 15.72
N VAL A 237 -6.42 -15.39 15.23
CA VAL A 237 -7.22 -16.47 14.66
C VAL A 237 -7.85 -17.29 15.78
N ASN A 238 -9.15 -17.52 15.66
CA ASN A 238 -9.82 -18.58 16.40
C ASN A 238 -9.91 -19.78 15.46
N GLY A 239 -9.36 -20.94 15.83
CA GLY A 239 -9.46 -22.15 15.00
C GLY A 239 -10.69 -22.99 15.30
N LYS A 240 -11.41 -22.63 16.37
CA LYS A 240 -12.63 -23.32 16.79
C LYS A 240 -13.78 -22.83 15.91
N GLY A 241 -14.38 -23.75 15.17
CA GLY A 241 -15.57 -23.46 14.34
C GLY A 241 -15.28 -23.14 12.87
N PHE A 242 -14.06 -23.43 12.38
CA PHE A 242 -13.83 -23.47 10.93
C PHE A 242 -14.70 -24.56 10.30
N ALA A 243 -15.37 -24.19 9.22
CA ALA A 243 -16.35 -25.01 8.55
C ALA A 243 -15.90 -25.31 7.12
N THR A 244 -15.98 -26.58 6.74
CA THR A 244 -15.89 -27.01 5.34
C THR A 244 -17.28 -27.20 4.72
N THR A 245 -18.33 -27.10 5.53
CA THR A 245 -19.73 -27.18 5.12
C THR A 245 -20.54 -26.11 5.83
N LEU A 246 -21.34 -25.35 5.09
CA LEU A 246 -22.24 -24.32 5.61
C LEU A 246 -23.66 -24.57 5.10
N ASP A 247 -24.65 -24.31 5.93
CA ASP A 247 -26.05 -24.31 5.50
C ASP A 247 -26.40 -22.96 4.87
N MET A 248 -27.00 -22.96 3.67
CA MET A 248 -27.41 -21.73 2.99
C MET A 248 -28.49 -20.95 3.74
N ALA A 249 -29.23 -21.60 4.64
CA ALA A 249 -30.21 -20.96 5.54
C ALA A 249 -29.56 -20.11 6.64
N GLY A 250 -28.29 -20.39 6.96
CA GLY A 250 -27.62 -19.85 8.12
C GLY A 250 -26.70 -18.68 7.83
N ASN A 251 -25.89 -18.35 8.83
CA ASN A 251 -24.79 -17.42 8.69
C ASN A 251 -23.63 -18.10 7.93
N MET A 252 -23.07 -17.36 6.97
CA MET A 252 -21.97 -17.78 6.11
C MET A 252 -20.92 -16.67 6.14
N ASN A 253 -19.87 -16.88 6.94
CA ASN A 253 -18.78 -15.94 7.12
C ASN A 253 -17.47 -16.52 6.60
N TYR A 254 -16.55 -15.64 6.23
CA TYR A 254 -15.20 -16.03 5.81
C TYR A 254 -14.15 -15.01 6.18
N MET A 255 -12.90 -15.45 6.19
CA MET A 255 -11.71 -14.65 6.42
C MET A 255 -10.57 -15.16 5.55
N ALA A 256 -9.85 -14.24 4.90
CA ALA A 256 -8.65 -14.57 4.14
C ALA A 256 -7.37 -14.25 4.93
N PHE A 257 -6.35 -15.04 4.64
CA PHE A 257 -5.03 -14.99 5.25
C PHE A 257 -4.03 -14.71 4.15
N PHE A 258 -3.02 -13.89 4.45
CA PHE A 258 -2.09 -13.39 3.45
C PHE A 258 -0.68 -13.53 3.96
N LYS A 259 0.22 -14.02 3.11
CA LYS A 259 1.65 -14.05 3.42
C LYS A 259 2.19 -12.65 3.78
N VAL A 260 1.78 -11.65 3.00
CA VAL A 260 2.10 -10.23 3.18
C VAL A 260 0.79 -9.45 3.07
N PRO A 261 0.55 -8.41 3.90
CA PRO A 261 -0.65 -7.60 3.78
C PRO A 261 -0.84 -7.05 2.36
N PRO A 262 -2.02 -7.18 1.74
CA PRO A 262 -2.29 -6.63 0.42
C PRO A 262 -2.00 -5.12 0.34
N ALA A 263 -2.25 -4.36 1.41
CA ALA A 263 -1.90 -2.93 1.50
C ALA A 263 -0.42 -2.66 1.24
N SER A 264 0.47 -3.56 1.69
CA SER A 264 1.92 -3.42 1.56
C SER A 264 2.42 -3.90 0.21
N LYS A 265 1.87 -5.01 -0.31
CA LYS A 265 2.34 -5.63 -1.56
C LYS A 265 1.76 -4.97 -2.81
N TYR A 266 0.55 -4.44 -2.73
CA TYR A 266 -0.21 -3.93 -3.87
C TYR A 266 -0.85 -2.56 -3.57
N PRO A 267 -0.08 -1.54 -3.16
CA PRO A 267 -0.65 -0.26 -2.73
C PRO A 267 -1.50 0.40 -3.84
N GLY A 268 -2.67 0.90 -3.46
CA GLY A 268 -3.56 1.67 -4.35
C GLY A 268 -4.39 0.86 -5.35
N GLN A 269 -4.42 -0.48 -5.24
CA GLN A 269 -5.21 -1.34 -6.13
C GLN A 269 -6.59 -1.69 -5.54
N GLU A 270 -7.56 -1.99 -6.40
CA GLU A 270 -8.85 -2.57 -5.98
C GLU A 270 -8.66 -4.06 -5.68
N VAL A 271 -9.48 -4.62 -4.78
CA VAL A 271 -9.53 -6.05 -4.47
C VAL A 271 -10.85 -6.61 -4.99
N ASN A 272 -10.77 -7.48 -5.99
CA ASN A 272 -11.93 -8.14 -6.56
C ASN A 272 -12.17 -9.50 -5.89
N TYR A 273 -13.43 -9.78 -5.56
CA TYR A 273 -13.85 -11.11 -5.10
C TYR A 273 -14.62 -11.78 -6.21
N VAL A 274 -14.20 -12.99 -6.54
CA VAL A 274 -14.82 -13.85 -7.54
C VAL A 274 -15.44 -15.04 -6.82
N TYR A 275 -16.70 -15.34 -7.15
CA TYR A 275 -17.46 -16.45 -6.61
C TYR A 275 -17.75 -17.43 -7.75
N GLU A 276 -17.44 -18.71 -7.56
CA GLU A 276 -17.63 -19.76 -8.56
C GLU A 276 -18.42 -20.92 -7.96
N MET A 277 -19.43 -21.40 -8.70
CA MET A 277 -20.23 -22.56 -8.33
C MET A 277 -20.92 -23.15 -9.57
N ASN A 278 -20.85 -24.48 -9.72
CA ASN A 278 -21.48 -25.22 -10.82
C ASN A 278 -21.20 -24.66 -12.23
N GLY A 279 -19.95 -24.26 -12.49
CA GLY A 279 -19.55 -23.68 -13.77
C GLY A 279 -20.05 -22.26 -14.04
N LYS A 280 -20.77 -21.65 -13.10
CA LYS A 280 -21.15 -20.23 -13.14
C LYS A 280 -20.20 -19.41 -12.26
N SER A 281 -19.96 -18.17 -12.66
CA SER A 281 -19.11 -17.24 -11.93
C SER A 281 -19.74 -15.86 -11.85
N THR A 282 -19.52 -15.17 -10.73
CA THR A 282 -19.81 -13.74 -10.56
C THR A 282 -18.64 -13.09 -9.85
N ASN A 283 -18.53 -11.77 -9.97
CA ASN A 283 -17.50 -11.03 -9.26
C ASN A 283 -17.97 -9.63 -8.86
N ARG A 284 -17.34 -9.08 -7.82
CA ARG A 284 -17.76 -7.79 -7.25
C ARG A 284 -17.54 -6.63 -8.22
N VAL A 285 -16.44 -6.60 -8.96
CA VAL A 285 -16.10 -5.49 -9.88
C VAL A 285 -17.11 -5.40 -11.02
N GLU A 286 -17.42 -6.52 -11.67
CA GLU A 286 -18.41 -6.58 -12.75
C GLU A 286 -19.82 -6.31 -12.22
N CYS A 287 -20.23 -6.92 -11.11
CA CYS A 287 -21.55 -6.66 -10.53
C CYS A 287 -21.72 -5.17 -10.24
N LYS A 288 -20.74 -4.53 -9.61
CA LYS A 288 -20.73 -3.09 -9.29
C LYS A 288 -20.88 -2.21 -10.52
N SER A 289 -20.34 -2.59 -11.68
CA SER A 289 -20.43 -1.79 -12.91
C SER A 289 -21.76 -1.91 -13.67
N ARG A 290 -22.65 -2.84 -13.26
CA ARG A 290 -23.94 -3.08 -13.95
C ARG A 290 -24.92 -1.91 -13.85
N SER A 291 -25.01 -1.26 -12.69
CA SER A 291 -25.89 -0.11 -12.47
C SER A 291 -25.50 0.72 -11.24
N ALA A 292 -26.09 1.89 -11.09
CA ALA A 292 -25.94 2.70 -9.87
C ALA A 292 -26.49 1.99 -8.62
N ALA A 293 -27.55 1.19 -8.76
CA ALA A 293 -28.09 0.38 -7.66
C ALA A 293 -27.07 -0.68 -7.22
N TRP A 294 -26.48 -1.40 -8.18
CA TRP A 294 -25.40 -2.34 -7.91
C TRP A 294 -24.19 -1.69 -7.24
N SER A 295 -23.75 -0.52 -7.74
CA SER A 295 -22.61 0.19 -7.16
C SER A 295 -22.84 0.63 -5.71
N LYS A 296 -24.10 0.85 -5.30
CA LYS A 296 -24.45 1.16 -3.89
C LYS A 296 -24.39 -0.09 -3.00
N MET A 297 -24.80 -1.24 -3.53
CA MET A 297 -24.86 -2.50 -2.76
C MET A 297 -23.50 -3.22 -2.70
N VAL A 298 -22.67 -3.09 -3.75
CA VAL A 298 -21.35 -3.72 -3.84
C VAL A 298 -20.27 -2.64 -3.71
N LYS A 299 -19.89 -2.34 -2.47
CA LYS A 299 -18.84 -1.33 -2.19
C LYS A 299 -17.48 -1.71 -2.81
N ARG A 300 -16.77 -0.70 -3.31
CA ARG A 300 -15.35 -0.84 -3.67
C ARG A 300 -14.54 -1.26 -2.45
N LEU A 301 -13.63 -2.21 -2.64
CA LEU A 301 -12.67 -2.65 -1.64
C LEU A 301 -11.29 -2.37 -2.18
N GLU A 302 -10.45 -1.71 -1.40
CA GLU A 302 -9.11 -1.32 -1.83
C GLU A 302 -8.08 -2.05 -0.99
N THR A 303 -6.87 -2.23 -1.50
CA THR A 303 -5.81 -2.91 -0.75
C THR A 303 -5.49 -2.22 0.57
N SER A 304 -5.76 -0.91 0.68
CA SER A 304 -5.70 -0.12 1.91
C SER A 304 -6.62 -0.61 3.03
N ASP A 305 -7.69 -1.35 2.72
CA ASP A 305 -8.58 -2.02 3.69
C ASP A 305 -7.94 -3.28 4.31
N TYR A 306 -6.82 -3.76 3.76
CA TYR A 306 -6.17 -5.03 4.10
C TYR A 306 -4.77 -4.79 4.66
N LYS A 307 -4.71 -4.10 5.80
CA LYS A 307 -3.46 -3.65 6.46
C LYS A 307 -2.71 -4.75 7.21
N TYR A 308 -3.35 -5.89 7.46
CA TYR A 308 -2.78 -7.01 8.23
C TYR A 308 -2.69 -8.28 7.38
N ARG A 309 -2.02 -9.31 7.92
CA ARG A 309 -1.88 -10.65 7.31
C ARG A 309 -3.16 -11.51 7.36
N GLN A 310 -4.24 -10.92 7.83
CA GLN A 310 -5.61 -11.41 7.73
C GLN A 310 -6.53 -10.19 7.70
N HIS A 311 -7.71 -10.29 7.09
CA HIS A 311 -8.71 -9.22 7.20
C HIS A 311 -9.75 -9.54 8.27
N SER A 312 -10.52 -8.54 8.71
CA SER A 312 -11.67 -8.79 9.60
C SER A 312 -12.70 -9.67 8.91
N PRO A 313 -13.39 -10.58 9.63
CA PRO A 313 -14.38 -11.48 9.03
C PRO A 313 -15.39 -10.73 8.15
N ARG A 314 -15.70 -11.31 6.99
CA ARG A 314 -16.71 -10.81 6.06
C ARG A 314 -17.83 -11.84 5.94
N ALA A 315 -19.05 -11.35 5.74
CA ALA A 315 -20.22 -12.19 5.53
C ALA A 315 -20.51 -12.34 4.05
N LEU A 316 -20.65 -13.58 3.57
CA LEU A 316 -21.43 -13.86 2.36
C LEU A 316 -22.90 -13.58 2.65
N ARG A 317 -23.35 -14.03 3.82
CA ARG A 317 -24.68 -13.76 4.40
C ARG A 317 -24.58 -13.86 5.92
N THR A 318 -25.10 -12.88 6.65
CA THR A 318 -25.18 -12.94 8.12
C THR A 318 -26.42 -12.24 8.63
N TYR A 319 -27.06 -12.79 9.65
CA TYR A 319 -28.21 -12.17 10.29
C TYR A 319 -27.76 -11.04 11.23
N ASN A 320 -28.12 -9.81 10.91
CA ASN A 320 -27.90 -8.66 11.77
C ASN A 320 -29.07 -8.55 12.76
N GLN A 321 -28.80 -8.91 14.02
CA GLN A 321 -29.80 -8.88 15.10
C GLN A 321 -30.31 -7.46 15.40
N TYR A 322 -29.47 -6.43 15.31
CA TYR A 322 -29.85 -5.04 15.62
C TYR A 322 -30.85 -4.45 14.62
N HIS A 323 -30.77 -4.89 13.36
CA HIS A 323 -31.66 -4.44 12.31
C HIS A 323 -32.68 -5.50 11.88
N SER A 324 -32.71 -6.64 12.57
CA SER A 324 -33.55 -7.80 12.28
C SER A 324 -33.59 -8.17 10.80
N ARG A 325 -32.42 -8.12 10.12
CA ARG A 325 -32.30 -8.38 8.68
C ARG A 325 -30.98 -9.04 8.32
N TYR A 326 -30.98 -9.80 7.23
CA TYR A 326 -29.75 -10.36 6.68
C TYR A 326 -28.94 -9.28 5.94
N VAL A 327 -27.64 -9.22 6.23
CA VAL A 327 -26.64 -8.49 5.44
C VAL A 327 -25.95 -9.51 4.53
N GLN A 328 -25.82 -9.19 3.25
CA GLN A 328 -25.42 -10.15 2.23
C GLN A 328 -24.54 -9.49 1.18
N ASP A 329 -23.62 -10.27 0.60
CA ASP A 329 -22.85 -9.84 -0.55
C ASP A 329 -23.67 -10.06 -1.83
N TYR A 330 -24.09 -8.97 -2.47
CA TYR A 330 -24.97 -9.04 -3.64
C TYR A 330 -24.33 -9.72 -4.86
N ALA A 331 -23.00 -9.69 -4.98
CA ALA A 331 -22.31 -10.43 -6.03
C ALA A 331 -22.38 -11.95 -5.78
N PHE A 332 -22.33 -12.37 -4.51
CA PHE A 332 -22.57 -13.77 -4.13
C PHE A 332 -24.04 -14.17 -4.33
N ILE A 333 -25.00 -13.32 -3.96
CA ILE A 333 -26.43 -13.61 -4.19
C ILE A 333 -26.75 -13.72 -5.68
N GLN A 334 -26.11 -12.93 -6.54
CA GLN A 334 -26.20 -13.11 -7.99
C GLN A 334 -25.74 -14.51 -8.43
N LEU A 335 -24.65 -15.05 -7.86
CA LEU A 335 -24.19 -16.39 -8.19
C LEU A 335 -25.21 -17.45 -7.81
N LEU A 336 -25.79 -17.33 -6.61
CA LEU A 336 -26.85 -18.23 -6.17
C LEU A 336 -28.07 -18.12 -7.08
N TYR A 337 -28.48 -16.91 -7.43
CA TYR A 337 -29.61 -16.66 -8.32
C TYR A 337 -29.39 -17.26 -9.72
N LEU A 338 -28.19 -17.13 -10.28
CA LEU A 338 -27.83 -17.79 -11.53
C LEU A 338 -27.97 -19.31 -11.44
N ASN A 339 -27.84 -19.91 -10.26
CA ASN A 339 -27.97 -21.34 -10.04
C ASN A 339 -29.33 -21.76 -9.46
N LYS A 340 -30.31 -20.84 -9.34
CA LYS A 340 -31.54 -21.06 -8.57
C LYS A 340 -32.32 -22.32 -8.99
N ASP A 341 -32.40 -22.58 -10.30
CA ASP A 341 -33.16 -23.71 -10.86
C ASP A 341 -32.47 -25.07 -10.66
N ASN A 342 -31.20 -25.07 -10.21
CA ASN A 342 -30.41 -26.27 -9.98
C ASN A 342 -30.42 -26.74 -8.52
N PHE A 343 -30.96 -25.92 -7.60
CA PHE A 343 -30.97 -26.25 -6.19
C PHE A 343 -32.00 -27.33 -5.87
N LYS A 344 -31.58 -28.32 -5.09
CA LYS A 344 -32.43 -29.42 -4.61
C LYS A 344 -32.22 -29.59 -3.11
N VAL A 345 -33.32 -29.78 -2.38
CA VAL A 345 -33.28 -29.96 -0.93
C VAL A 345 -32.41 -31.16 -0.57
N GLY A 346 -31.51 -30.96 0.40
CA GLY A 346 -30.55 -31.95 0.89
C GLY A 346 -29.23 -32.01 0.11
N GLU A 347 -29.15 -31.40 -1.08
CA GLU A 347 -27.95 -31.42 -1.91
C GLU A 347 -26.87 -30.44 -1.45
N LYS A 348 -25.64 -30.72 -1.91
CA LYS A 348 -24.44 -29.95 -1.60
C LYS A 348 -23.82 -29.34 -2.85
N TYR A 349 -23.39 -28.09 -2.74
CA TYR A 349 -22.81 -27.32 -3.83
C TYR A 349 -21.49 -26.71 -3.40
N ASN A 350 -20.42 -26.96 -4.15
CA ASN A 350 -19.12 -26.37 -3.85
C ASN A 350 -19.07 -24.92 -4.32
N LEU A 351 -18.91 -24.01 -3.36
CA LEU A 351 -18.61 -22.60 -3.60
C LEU A 351 -17.10 -22.41 -3.49
N THR A 352 -16.48 -21.89 -4.54
CA THR A 352 -15.11 -21.38 -4.49
C THR A 352 -15.14 -19.86 -4.44
N VAL A 353 -14.38 -19.28 -3.52
CA VAL A 353 -14.19 -17.84 -3.36
C VAL A 353 -12.72 -17.53 -3.65
N LYS A 354 -12.48 -16.58 -4.55
CA LYS A 354 -11.13 -16.12 -4.91
C LYS A 354 -11.03 -14.62 -4.71
N MET A 355 -9.89 -14.17 -4.21
CA MET A 355 -9.55 -12.76 -4.05
C MET A 355 -8.42 -12.41 -5.00
N TYR A 356 -8.63 -11.43 -5.87
CA TYR A 356 -7.65 -10.93 -6.82
C TYR A 356 -7.31 -9.48 -6.53
N THR A 357 -6.08 -9.08 -6.84
CA THR A 357 -5.80 -7.67 -7.13
C THR A 357 -6.53 -7.30 -8.40
N ASN A 358 -6.96 -6.04 -8.52
CA ASN A 358 -7.65 -5.56 -9.70
C ASN A 358 -7.15 -4.15 -10.05
N ARG A 359 -6.80 -3.97 -11.31
CA ARG A 359 -6.41 -2.69 -11.87
C ARG A 359 -7.28 -2.44 -13.10
N ASP A 360 -7.98 -1.32 -13.09
CA ASP A 360 -8.80 -0.86 -14.22
C ASP A 360 -9.82 -1.89 -14.73
N GLY A 361 -10.35 -2.73 -13.84
CA GLY A 361 -11.34 -3.76 -14.18
C GLY A 361 -10.75 -5.14 -14.43
N GLU A 362 -9.44 -5.26 -14.62
CA GLU A 362 -8.76 -6.53 -14.92
C GLU A 362 -8.18 -7.15 -13.65
N ASN A 363 -8.41 -8.46 -13.46
CA ASN A 363 -7.83 -9.21 -12.35
C ASN A 363 -6.33 -9.45 -12.61
N GLY A 364 -5.50 -9.06 -11.64
CA GLY A 364 -4.08 -9.37 -11.57
C GLY A 364 -3.82 -10.62 -10.73
N ASP A 365 -2.87 -10.50 -9.79
CA ASP A 365 -2.46 -11.59 -8.92
C ASP A 365 -3.61 -12.14 -8.06
N LEU A 366 -3.71 -13.47 -7.96
CA LEU A 366 -4.51 -14.17 -6.97
C LEU A 366 -3.88 -13.98 -5.58
N ILE A 367 -4.66 -13.40 -4.67
CA ILE A 367 -4.24 -13.07 -3.31
C ILE A 367 -4.57 -14.21 -2.33
N ALA A 368 -5.78 -14.76 -2.44
CA ALA A 368 -6.24 -15.85 -1.58
C ALA A 368 -7.39 -16.62 -2.22
N GLU A 369 -7.53 -17.91 -1.89
CA GLU A 369 -8.62 -18.77 -2.37
C GLU A 369 -9.12 -19.73 -1.29
N GLY A 370 -10.41 -20.05 -1.31
CA GLY A 370 -10.98 -21.09 -0.47
C GLY A 370 -12.25 -21.69 -1.07
N THR A 371 -12.51 -22.95 -0.74
CA THR A 371 -13.71 -23.67 -1.16
C THR A 371 -14.49 -24.17 0.06
N VAL A 372 -15.82 -24.06 0.01
CA VAL A 372 -16.75 -24.55 1.04
C VAL A 372 -17.93 -25.26 0.39
N SER A 373 -18.41 -26.33 1.00
CA SER A 373 -19.65 -26.99 0.59
C SER A 373 -20.85 -26.25 1.17
N LEU A 374 -21.77 -25.79 0.32
CA LEU A 374 -23.03 -25.20 0.74
C LEU A 374 -24.15 -26.24 0.69
N VAL A 375 -24.86 -26.44 1.79
CA VAL A 375 -26.03 -27.34 1.88
C VAL A 375 -27.28 -26.54 1.60
N TYR A 376 -28.09 -27.00 0.66
CA TYR A 376 -29.43 -26.47 0.43
C TYR A 376 -30.45 -27.26 1.26
N SER A 377 -30.63 -26.88 2.53
CA SER A 377 -31.54 -27.55 3.46
C SER A 377 -33.02 -27.21 3.19
N GLU A 378 -33.94 -27.91 3.85
CA GLU A 378 -35.38 -27.53 3.85
C GLU A 378 -35.57 -26.09 4.34
N GLN A 379 -34.82 -25.68 5.37
CA GLN A 379 -34.88 -24.32 5.88
C GLN A 379 -34.33 -23.30 4.88
N ALA A 380 -33.35 -23.70 4.06
CA ALA A 380 -32.86 -22.88 2.96
C ALA A 380 -33.96 -22.74 1.89
N ASP A 381 -34.61 -23.83 1.50
CA ASP A 381 -35.71 -23.78 0.54
C ASP A 381 -36.81 -22.78 0.96
N LEU A 382 -37.29 -22.87 2.20
CA LEU A 382 -38.27 -21.93 2.76
C LEU A 382 -37.75 -20.48 2.77
N MET A 383 -36.48 -20.26 3.09
CA MET A 383 -35.91 -18.90 3.12
C MET A 383 -35.79 -18.30 1.71
N PHE A 384 -35.44 -19.13 0.73
CA PHE A 384 -35.17 -18.70 -0.62
C PHE A 384 -36.44 -18.55 -1.46
N ASN A 385 -37.37 -19.50 -1.35
CA ASN A 385 -38.62 -19.56 -2.11
C ASN A 385 -39.83 -18.96 -1.36
N GLY A 386 -39.76 -18.84 -0.02
CA GLY A 386 -40.83 -18.32 0.83
C GLY A 386 -41.39 -19.40 1.74
N ASP A 387 -41.78 -19.00 2.96
CA ASP A 387 -42.40 -19.88 3.94
C ASP A 387 -43.93 -19.74 3.82
N PRO A 388 -44.66 -20.79 3.36
CA PRO A 388 -46.12 -20.73 3.21
C PRO A 388 -46.84 -20.44 4.53
N ASP A 389 -46.24 -20.80 5.67
CA ASP A 389 -46.79 -20.54 6.99
C ASP A 389 -46.51 -19.12 7.48
N LYS A 390 -45.64 -18.38 6.78
CA LYS A 390 -45.28 -16.98 7.05
C LYS A 390 -45.25 -16.14 5.76
N PRO A 391 -46.38 -16.03 5.05
CA PRO A 391 -46.45 -15.37 3.74
C PRO A 391 -46.09 -13.88 3.79
N GLU A 392 -46.14 -13.26 4.98
CA GLU A 392 -45.73 -11.87 5.19
C GLU A 392 -44.21 -11.65 5.07
N LYS A 393 -43.40 -12.71 5.18
CA LYS A 393 -41.95 -12.64 5.03
C LYS A 393 -41.55 -12.83 3.57
N LYS A 394 -41.06 -11.76 2.94
CA LYS A 394 -40.53 -11.84 1.58
C LYS A 394 -39.39 -12.85 1.50
N SER A 395 -39.47 -13.76 0.53
CA SER A 395 -38.41 -14.72 0.22
C SER A 395 -37.14 -14.01 -0.29
N LEU A 396 -36.01 -14.70 -0.26
CA LEU A 396 -34.77 -14.12 -0.77
C LEU A 396 -34.85 -13.82 -2.27
N TRP A 397 -35.45 -14.73 -3.05
CA TRP A 397 -35.57 -14.53 -4.49
C TRP A 397 -36.43 -13.34 -4.83
N THR A 398 -37.58 -13.18 -4.17
CA THR A 398 -38.42 -12.01 -4.37
C THR A 398 -37.69 -10.71 -4.00
N GLN A 399 -36.96 -10.68 -2.87
CA GLN A 399 -36.17 -9.50 -2.50
C GLN A 399 -35.09 -9.16 -3.52
N PHE A 400 -34.43 -10.18 -4.08
CA PHE A 400 -33.37 -9.98 -5.05
C PHE A 400 -33.92 -9.56 -6.43
N GLU A 401 -35.02 -10.15 -6.87
CA GLU A 401 -35.72 -9.76 -8.11
C GLU A 401 -36.23 -8.31 -8.03
N GLU A 402 -36.82 -7.90 -6.90
CA GLU A 402 -37.18 -6.50 -6.64
C GLU A 402 -35.99 -5.53 -6.65
N PHE A 403 -34.78 -6.03 -6.38
CA PHE A 403 -33.56 -5.26 -6.52
C PHE A 403 -33.08 -5.19 -7.97
N LEU A 404 -33.21 -6.26 -8.75
CA LEU A 404 -32.85 -6.29 -10.17
C LEU A 404 -33.74 -5.36 -11.02
N ASP A 405 -34.98 -5.14 -10.59
CA ASP A 405 -35.95 -4.24 -11.24
C ASP A 405 -35.70 -2.74 -10.97
N LYS A 406 -34.72 -2.39 -10.11
CA LYS A 406 -34.34 -1.01 -9.76
C LYS A 406 -33.08 -0.55 -10.49
#